data_AF-A0A429GPA4-F1
#
_entry.id   AF-A0A429GPA4-F1
#
_cell.length_a   1.000
_cell.length_b   1.000
_cell.length_c   1.000
_cell.angle_alpha   90.00
_cell.angle_beta   90.00
_cell.angle_gamma   90.00
#
_symmetry.space_group_name_H-M   'P 1'
#
loop_
_entity.id
_entity.type
_entity.pdbx_description
1 polymer ?
#
loop_
_entity_poly.entity_id
_entity_poly.type
_entity_poly.pdbx_seq_one_letter_code
_entity_poly.pdbx_strand_id
1 'polypeptide(L)'
;MKARGILIDTSVLIDIDRGKEDLPDLPCYISIVTLYEFIRGKADPIKAKALAEDIFGVIPLDNKVIEEASIIWRKLRSKGELIDERDLLIGATSISRMLPLWTRNKKHFSKLEEHGLTLWR
;
A
#
# COMPACT_ATOMS: atom_id res chain seq x y z
N MET A 1 -2.41 17.05 -11.86
CA MET A 1 -3.72 16.36 -11.74
C MET A 1 -3.92 16.02 -10.26
N LYS A 2 -5.05 16.38 -9.63
CA LYS A 2 -5.33 15.99 -8.24
C LYS A 2 -5.46 14.46 -8.17
N ALA A 3 -4.81 13.84 -7.19
CA ALA A 3 -4.97 12.41 -6.92
C ALA A 3 -6.46 12.11 -6.71
N ARG A 4 -6.98 11.08 -7.38
CA ARG A 4 -8.41 10.71 -7.34
C ARG A 4 -8.73 9.70 -6.21
N GLY A 5 -7.81 9.49 -5.28
CA GLY A 5 -7.95 8.57 -4.16
C GLY A 5 -6.64 8.38 -3.39
N ILE A 6 -6.62 7.44 -2.46
CA ILE A 6 -5.43 7.07 -1.66
C ILE A 6 -5.19 5.56 -1.70
N LEU A 7 -3.93 5.15 -1.54
CA LEU A 7 -3.57 3.76 -1.25
C LEU A 7 -3.43 3.59 0.25
N ILE A 8 -4.15 2.63 0.83
CA ILE A 8 -4.09 2.30 2.25
C ILE A 8 -3.09 1.16 2.44
N ASP A 9 -2.11 1.37 3.31
CA ASP A 9 -1.18 0.33 3.78
C ASP A 9 -1.86 -0.58 4.82
N THR A 10 -1.32 -1.79 5.00
CA THR A 10 -1.81 -2.82 5.93
C THR A 10 -1.94 -2.28 7.36
N SER A 11 -0.98 -1.47 7.81
CA SER A 11 -1.00 -0.89 9.15
C SER A 11 -2.26 -0.04 9.41
N VAL A 12 -2.67 0.75 8.43
CA VAL A 12 -3.84 1.62 8.52
C VAL A 12 -5.14 0.83 8.32
N LEU A 13 -5.15 -0.13 7.39
CA LEU A 13 -6.31 -0.99 7.17
C LEU A 13 -6.69 -1.76 8.46
N ILE A 14 -5.69 -2.20 9.23
CA ILE A 14 -5.90 -2.84 10.54
C ILE A 14 -6.48 -1.85 11.56
N ASP A 15 -6.04 -0.59 11.57
CA ASP A 15 -6.59 0.43 12.46
C ASP A 15 -8.06 0.72 12.12
N ILE A 16 -8.39 0.83 10.84
CA ILE A 16 -9.77 1.03 10.35
C ILE A 16 -10.66 -0.13 10.79
N ASP A 17 -10.23 -1.36 10.53
CA ASP A 17 -10.98 -2.56 10.92
C ASP A 17 -11.18 -2.68 12.44
N ARG A 18 -10.27 -2.14 13.25
CA ARG A 18 -10.37 -2.08 14.70
C ARG A 18 -11.15 -0.87 15.22
N GLY A 19 -11.69 -0.03 14.34
CA GLY A 19 -12.39 1.20 14.70
C GLY A 19 -11.50 2.27 15.36
N LYS A 20 -10.19 2.24 15.09
CA LYS A 20 -9.23 3.24 15.60
C LYS A 20 -9.03 4.42 14.66
N GLU A 21 -9.46 4.29 13.42
CA GLU A 21 -9.34 5.29 12.38
C GLU A 21 -10.56 5.16 11.45
N ASP A 22 -11.11 6.29 11.02
CA ASP A 22 -12.26 6.30 10.13
C ASP A 22 -11.81 6.32 8.66
N LEU A 23 -12.61 5.72 7.78
CA LEU A 23 -12.41 5.87 6.35
C LEU A 23 -12.64 7.35 5.94
N PRO A 24 -11.73 7.93 5.14
CA PRO A 24 -11.92 9.28 4.65
C PRO A 24 -12.96 9.32 3.53
N ASP A 25 -13.54 10.50 3.33
CA ASP A 25 -14.48 10.76 2.24
C ASP A 25 -13.76 10.95 0.89
N LEU A 26 -13.11 9.88 0.41
CA LEU A 26 -12.46 9.79 -0.89
C LEU A 26 -12.24 8.33 -1.30
N PRO A 27 -12.06 8.03 -2.60
CA PRO A 27 -11.83 6.67 -3.07
C PRO A 27 -10.59 6.02 -2.42
N CYS A 28 -10.80 4.85 -1.81
CA CYS A 28 -9.77 4.12 -1.10
C CYS A 28 -9.38 2.86 -1.88
N TYR A 29 -8.08 2.67 -2.04
CA TYR A 29 -7.50 1.53 -2.72
C TYR A 29 -6.58 0.77 -1.77
N ILE A 30 -6.40 -0.52 -2.03
CA ILE A 30 -5.39 -1.37 -1.36
C ILE A 30 -4.60 -2.14 -2.41
N SER A 31 -3.33 -2.42 -2.14
CA SER A 31 -2.57 -3.37 -2.95
C SER A 31 -3.10 -4.79 -2.68
N ILE A 32 -3.00 -5.69 -3.67
CA ILE A 32 -3.23 -7.13 -3.45
C ILE A 32 -2.33 -7.69 -2.34
N VAL A 33 -1.14 -7.09 -2.12
CA VAL A 33 -0.24 -7.43 -1.00
C VAL A 33 -0.88 -7.05 0.33
N THR A 34 -1.44 -5.84 0.45
CA THR A 34 -2.18 -5.40 1.63
C THR A 34 -3.41 -6.26 1.90
N LEU A 35 -4.17 -6.61 0.84
CA LEU A 35 -5.30 -7.53 0.98
C LEU A 35 -4.85 -8.89 1.54
N TYR A 36 -3.77 -9.47 1.00
CA TYR A 36 -3.20 -10.72 1.49
C TYR A 36 -2.78 -10.62 2.96
N GLU A 37 -2.07 -9.56 3.35
CA GLU A 37 -1.64 -9.35 4.74
C GLU A 37 -2.80 -9.15 5.71
N PHE A 38 -3.86 -8.47 5.27
CA PHE A 38 -5.05 -8.27 6.07
C PHE A 38 -5.79 -9.58 6.30
N ILE A 39 -6.14 -10.31 5.24
CA ILE A 39 -7.01 -11.49 5.35
C ILE A 39 -6.30 -12.67 6.04
N ARG A 40 -4.98 -12.81 5.91
CA ARG A 40 -4.22 -13.86 6.62
C ARG A 40 -4.26 -13.71 8.14
N GLY A 41 -4.55 -12.50 8.64
CA GLY A 41 -4.70 -12.20 10.06
C GLY A 41 -6.13 -12.39 10.58
N LYS A 42 -7.06 -12.85 9.75
CA LYS A 42 -8.49 -12.96 10.09
C LYS A 42 -8.89 -14.38 10.41
N ALA A 43 -9.85 -14.53 11.33
CA ALA A 43 -10.44 -15.81 11.65
C ALA A 43 -11.21 -16.42 10.46
N ASP A 44 -11.88 -15.58 9.67
CA ASP A 44 -12.52 -15.95 8.41
C ASP A 44 -11.92 -15.13 7.25
N PRO A 45 -10.86 -15.64 6.60
CA PRO A 45 -10.19 -14.92 5.52
C PRO A 45 -11.07 -14.75 4.27
N ILE A 46 -12.01 -15.67 4.01
CA ILE A 46 -12.88 -15.61 2.82
C ILE A 46 -13.89 -14.47 2.98
N LYS A 47 -14.56 -14.40 4.13
CA LYS A 47 -15.49 -13.30 4.43
C LYS A 47 -14.77 -11.96 4.49
N ALA A 48 -13.60 -11.89 5.13
CA ALA A 48 -12.81 -10.67 5.20
C ALA A 48 -12.36 -10.17 3.82
N LYS A 49 -11.96 -11.09 2.93
CA LYS A 49 -11.61 -10.77 1.54
C LYS A 49 -12.79 -10.15 0.80
N ALA A 50 -13.96 -10.79 0.86
CA ALA A 50 -15.16 -10.31 0.16
C ALA A 50 -15.57 -8.90 0.63
N LEU A 51 -15.54 -8.64 1.94
CA LEU A 51 -15.83 -7.31 2.49
C LEU A 51 -14.79 -6.27 2.07
N ALA A 52 -13.50 -6.62 2.08
CA ALA A 52 -12.45 -5.70 1.64
C ALA A 52 -12.58 -5.37 0.14
N GLU A 53 -12.92 -6.33 -0.71
CA GLU A 53 -13.15 -6.12 -2.15
C GLU A 53 -14.41 -5.29 -2.44
N ASP A 54 -15.41 -5.30 -1.55
CA ASP A 54 -16.62 -4.47 -1.66
C ASP A 54 -16.36 -3.01 -1.27
N ILE A 55 -15.47 -2.79 -0.29
CA ILE A 55 -15.16 -1.45 0.25
C ILE A 55 -14.03 -0.76 -0.55
N PHE A 56 -13.02 -1.52 -0.99
CA PHE A 56 -11.78 -0.98 -1.54
C PHE A 56 -11.54 -1.40 -2.99
N GLY A 57 -10.98 -0.48 -3.78
CA GLY A 57 -10.38 -0.85 -5.07
C GLY A 57 -9.09 -1.65 -4.86
N VAL A 58 -9.07 -2.93 -5.25
CA VAL A 58 -7.88 -3.78 -5.12
C VAL A 58 -6.99 -3.64 -6.36
N ILE A 59 -5.74 -3.22 -6.16
CA ILE A 59 -4.76 -3.04 -7.23
C ILE A 59 -3.84 -4.27 -7.30
N PRO A 60 -3.82 -5.01 -8.43
CA PRO A 60 -2.94 -6.17 -8.60
C PRO A 60 -1.49 -5.75 -8.82
N LEU A 61 -0.57 -6.71 -8.65
CA LEU A 61 0.81 -6.57 -9.12
C LEU A 61 0.85 -6.85 -10.62
N ASP A 62 0.76 -5.80 -11.43
CA ASP A 62 0.95 -5.89 -12.88
C ASP A 62 2.38 -5.55 -13.31
N ASN A 63 2.66 -5.64 -14.61
CA ASN A 63 3.98 -5.37 -15.16
C ASN A 63 4.51 -3.98 -14.75
N LYS A 64 3.65 -2.97 -14.68
CA LYS A 64 4.06 -1.63 -14.28
C LYS A 64 4.51 -1.59 -12.81
N VAL A 65 3.78 -2.27 -11.91
CA VAL A 65 4.15 -2.34 -10.49
C VAL A 65 5.47 -3.09 -10.30
N ILE A 66 5.66 -4.24 -10.96
CA ILE A 66 6.87 -5.05 -10.77
C ILE A 66 8.12 -4.43 -11.41
N GLU A 67 7.98 -3.70 -12.51
CA GLU A 67 9.06 -2.91 -13.11
C GLU A 67 9.50 -1.78 -12.17
N GLU A 68 8.53 -1.02 -11.64
CA GLU A 68 8.79 0.05 -10.66
C GLU A 68 9.46 -0.51 -9.39
N ALA A 69 8.94 -1.61 -8.83
CA ALA A 69 9.52 -2.28 -7.67
C ALA A 69 10.97 -2.72 -7.94
N SER A 70 11.25 -3.28 -9.12
CA SER A 70 12.60 -3.73 -9.51
C SER A 70 13.59 -2.57 -9.60
N ILE A 71 13.18 -1.44 -10.18
CA ILE A 71 13.99 -0.23 -10.28
C ILE A 71 14.31 0.31 -8.88
N ILE A 72 13.30 0.44 -8.03
CA ILE A 72 13.44 0.91 -6.65
C ILE A 72 14.36 -0.04 -5.87
N TRP A 73 14.13 -1.35 -5.96
CA TRP A 73 14.94 -2.35 -5.26
C TRP A 73 16.43 -2.23 -5.60
N ARG A 74 16.77 -2.07 -6.89
CA ARG A 74 18.18 -1.90 -7.30
C ARG A 74 18.79 -0.63 -6.71
N LYS A 75 18.04 0.48 -6.69
CA LYS A 75 18.48 1.75 -6.09
C LYS A 75 18.72 1.60 -4.59
N LEU A 76 17.76 1.07 -3.84
CA LEU A 76 17.87 0.83 -2.40
C LEU A 76 19.01 -0.14 -2.06
N ARG A 77 19.17 -1.22 -2.85
CA ARG A 77 20.25 -2.18 -2.67
C ARG A 77 21.62 -1.53 -2.83
N SER A 78 21.78 -0.66 -3.83
CA SER A 78 23.06 0.03 -4.07
C SER A 78 23.47 0.96 -2.92
N LYS A 79 22.50 1.41 -2.12
CA LYS A 79 22.69 2.28 -0.95
C LYS A 79 22.76 1.51 0.38
N GLY A 80 22.51 0.20 0.38
CA GLY A 80 22.38 -0.58 1.63
C GLY A 80 21.10 -0.26 2.43
N GLU A 81 20.07 0.26 1.77
CA GLU A 81 18.87 0.82 2.42
C GLU A 81 17.61 -0.03 2.22
N LEU A 82 17.77 -1.30 1.80
CA LEU A 82 16.66 -2.22 1.54
C LEU A 82 15.58 -2.20 2.64
N ILE A 83 14.33 -2.33 2.20
CA ILE A 83 13.13 -2.43 3.03
C ILE A 83 12.52 -3.82 2.87
N ASP A 84 11.50 -4.16 3.67
CA ASP A 84 10.75 -5.40 3.50
C ASP A 84 10.12 -5.46 2.10
N GLU A 85 10.12 -6.65 1.49
CA GLU A 85 9.61 -6.86 0.14
C GLU A 85 8.12 -6.46 0.00
N ARG A 86 7.31 -6.64 1.05
CA ARG A 86 5.90 -6.24 1.05
C ARG A 86 5.76 -4.73 1.07
N ASP A 87 6.53 -4.04 1.91
CA ASP A 87 6.60 -2.57 1.94
C ASP A 87 7.04 -2.01 0.57
N LEU A 88 8.02 -2.65 -0.07
CA LEU A 88 8.48 -2.30 -1.42
C LEU A 88 7.36 -2.43 -2.45
N LEU A 89 6.65 -3.56 -2.48
CA LEU A 89 5.57 -3.79 -3.44
C LEU A 89 4.38 -2.86 -3.22
N ILE A 90 4.03 -2.56 -1.96
CA ILE A 90 3.00 -1.58 -1.60
C ILE A 90 3.42 -0.17 -2.06
N GLY A 91 4.66 0.23 -1.77
CA GLY A 91 5.21 1.51 -2.20
C GLY A 91 5.27 1.66 -3.71
N ALA A 92 5.74 0.64 -4.43
CA ALA A 92 5.74 0.60 -5.89
C ALA A 92 4.32 0.64 -6.47
N THR A 93 3.34 0.01 -5.81
CA THR A 93 1.92 0.12 -6.19
C THR A 93 1.46 1.58 -6.11
N SER A 94 1.75 2.27 -5.00
CA SER A 94 1.42 3.68 -4.80
C SER A 94 2.06 4.58 -5.86
N ILE A 95 3.36 4.43 -6.09
CA ILE A 95 4.14 5.22 -7.07
C ILE A 95 3.61 5.00 -8.49
N SER A 96 3.45 3.74 -8.92
CA SER A 96 3.03 3.41 -10.28
C SER A 96 1.62 3.94 -10.64
N ARG A 97 0.78 4.17 -9.61
CA ARG A 97 -0.59 4.67 -9.74
C ARG A 97 -0.74 6.14 -9.35
N MET A 98 0.33 6.80 -8.91
CA MET A 98 0.31 8.18 -8.40
C MET A 98 -0.75 8.39 -7.30
N LEU A 99 -0.90 7.39 -6.42
CA LEU A 99 -1.81 7.43 -5.28
C LEU A 99 -1.02 7.75 -4.02
N PRO A 100 -1.33 8.81 -3.27
CA PRO A 100 -0.72 9.04 -1.96
C PRO A 100 -0.93 7.83 -1.04
N LEU A 101 0.13 7.42 -0.35
CA LEU A 101 0.12 6.29 0.57
C LEU A 101 -0.27 6.75 1.97
N TRP A 102 -1.26 6.09 2.56
CA TRP A 102 -1.60 6.23 3.96
C TRP A 102 -1.05 5.05 4.76
N THR A 103 -0.08 5.34 5.65
CA THR A 103 0.63 4.32 6.43
C THR A 103 0.96 4.85 7.84
N ARG A 104 1.06 3.94 8.82
CA ARG A 104 1.67 4.22 10.13
C ARG A 104 3.19 4.05 10.11
N ASN A 105 3.73 3.36 9.11
CA ASN A 105 5.15 3.01 8.99
C ASN A 105 5.96 4.08 8.23
N LYS A 106 5.72 5.38 8.52
CA LYS A 106 6.31 6.49 7.76
C LYS A 106 7.83 6.40 7.58
N LYS A 107 8.56 5.93 8.59
CA LYS A 107 10.02 5.76 8.54
C LYS A 107 10.47 4.75 7.47
N HIS A 108 9.69 3.71 7.20
CA HIS A 108 10.02 2.73 6.16
C HIS A 108 9.76 3.33 4.78
N PHE A 109 8.59 3.94 4.62
CA PHE A 109 8.13 4.49 3.35
C PHE A 109 8.80 5.81 2.95
N SER A 110 9.35 6.58 3.89
CA SER A 110 10.08 7.82 3.58
C SER A 110 11.30 7.57 2.67
N LYS A 111 11.90 6.37 2.74
CA LYS A 111 12.98 5.96 1.82
C LYS A 111 12.54 5.89 0.35
N LEU A 112 11.23 5.81 0.09
CA LEU A 112 10.65 5.73 -1.24
C LEU A 112 10.21 7.10 -1.78
N GLU A 113 10.24 8.17 -0.98
CA GLU A 113 9.86 9.51 -1.43
C GLU A 113 10.78 10.02 -2.55
N GLU A 114 12.08 9.69 -2.50
CA GLU A 114 13.04 9.97 -3.59
C GLU A 114 12.73 9.20 -4.90
N HIS A 115 11.83 8.21 -4.83
CA HIS A 115 11.34 7.46 -5.97
C HIS A 115 9.94 7.90 -6.41
N GLY A 116 9.42 9.00 -5.85
CA GLY A 116 8.12 9.56 -6.22
C GLY A 116 6.96 9.10 -5.33
N LEU A 117 7.23 8.41 -4.21
CA LEU A 117 6.19 8.14 -3.23
C LEU A 117 5.70 9.48 -2.64
N THR A 118 4.39 9.61 -2.46
CA THR A 118 3.80 10.71 -1.70
C THR A 118 3.04 10.15 -0.51
N LEU A 119 3.28 10.69 0.68
CA LEU A 119 2.52 10.31 1.87
C LEU A 119 1.24 11.15 1.96
N TRP A 120 0.13 10.52 2.36
CA TRP A 120 -1.15 11.22 2.50
C TRP A 120 -1.29 11.95 3.84
N ARG A 121 -0.97 11.26 4.95
CA ARG A 121 -1.06 11.76 6.33
C ARG A 121 0.05 11.22 7.20
#